data_AF-A0A554VRI5-F1
#
_entry.id   AF-A0A554VRI5-F1
#
_cell.length_a   1.000
_cell.length_b   1.000
_cell.length_c   1.000
_cell.angle_alpha   90.00
_cell.angle_beta   90.00
_cell.angle_gamma   90.00
#
_symmetry.space_group_name_H-M   'P 1'
#
loop_
_entity.id
_entity.type
_entity.pdbx_description
1 polymer ?
#
loop_
_entity_poly.entity_id
_entity_poly.type
_entity_poly.pdbx_seq_one_letter_code
_entity_poly.pdbx_strand_id
1 'polypeptide(L)'
;MQITVIAGIPITSFPFPYKYLIGVGFYFYIKSQISKDENIIAKLEYFLFLPALLYTILRTYWYINLHTGINKNIFLNVYKTGFFVYNEFVYLIFNLLLLFFAIRFLKRTSTQIKGFNTARKNWRWLLKFSYVFMAITIVNLLHQSIMSLTGLQDNGQLYLIILVMNTIYIYWVGLETLTKSKFLFNSFSLKQKNTEQQQPINPFAQKLEHYIKTEEVFTNKNLKVADLAYLLETTEKELSSYIHESFNMSFSDYINQHRVEKVKELLISENQNIYTLIAIAESAGFSSKSSFNTVFKKVTGITPTQYKVMHKK
;
A
#
# COMPACT_ATOMS: atom_id res chain seq x y z
N MET A 1 -16.93 -41.55 6.85
CA MET A 1 -15.74 -40.68 6.97
C MET A 1 -15.08 -40.98 8.31
N GLN A 2 -13.98 -41.75 8.34
CA GLN A 2 -13.20 -41.95 9.57
C GLN A 2 -12.39 -40.67 9.81
N ILE A 3 -12.91 -39.83 10.69
CA ILE A 3 -12.26 -38.62 11.17
C ILE A 3 -11.03 -39.09 11.95
N THR A 4 -9.83 -38.65 11.59
CA THR A 4 -8.63 -38.94 12.39
C THR A 4 -8.79 -38.27 13.75
N VAL A 5 -8.96 -39.15 14.72
CA VAL A 5 -9.42 -38.86 16.05
C VAL A 5 -8.19 -38.65 16.95
N ILE A 6 -7.96 -37.43 17.43
CA ILE A 6 -7.20 -37.24 18.68
C ILE A 6 -8.28 -37.26 19.78
N ALA A 7 -8.32 -38.34 20.59
CA ALA A 7 -9.22 -38.47 21.76
C ALA A 7 -10.75 -38.38 21.53
N GLY A 8 -11.26 -38.86 20.41
CA GLY A 8 -12.68 -38.92 20.03
C GLY A 8 -13.19 -37.75 19.18
N ILE A 9 -12.40 -36.67 19.00
CA ILE A 9 -12.95 -35.36 18.65
C ILE A 9 -12.33 -34.81 17.35
N PRO A 10 -13.14 -34.38 16.36
CA PRO A 10 -12.63 -33.70 15.18
C PRO A 10 -12.00 -32.37 15.58
N ILE A 11 -10.76 -32.08 15.18
CA ILE A 11 -10.12 -30.76 15.33
C ILE A 11 -10.99 -29.64 14.72
N THR A 12 -11.80 -29.99 13.72
CA THR A 12 -12.80 -29.10 13.10
C THR A 12 -13.90 -28.63 14.05
N SER A 13 -14.02 -29.18 15.26
CA SER A 13 -15.01 -28.73 16.26
C SER A 13 -14.56 -27.49 17.04
N PHE A 14 -13.28 -27.10 16.98
CA PHE A 14 -12.75 -26.00 17.77
C PHE A 14 -13.34 -24.62 17.36
N PRO A 15 -13.72 -23.76 18.32
CA PRO A 15 -14.50 -22.54 18.06
C PRO A 15 -13.65 -21.34 17.59
N PHE A 16 -12.88 -21.49 16.51
CA PHE A 16 -12.14 -20.35 15.97
C PHE A 16 -12.97 -19.58 14.93
N PRO A 17 -13.28 -18.29 15.15
CA PRO A 17 -14.03 -17.45 14.20
C PRO A 17 -13.14 -16.90 13.07
N TYR A 18 -11.99 -17.53 12.82
CA TYR A 18 -10.95 -16.97 11.95
C TYR A 18 -11.48 -16.62 10.55
N LYS A 19 -12.47 -17.37 10.06
CA LYS A 19 -13.12 -17.13 8.76
C LYS A 19 -13.78 -15.75 8.65
N TYR A 20 -14.37 -15.23 9.73
CA TYR A 20 -14.92 -13.87 9.78
C TYR A 20 -13.83 -12.82 9.96
N LEU A 21 -12.81 -13.13 10.76
CA LEU A 21 -11.71 -12.21 11.05
C LEU A 21 -10.81 -11.96 9.84
N ILE A 22 -10.70 -12.91 8.90
CA ILE A 22 -9.88 -12.72 7.69
C ILE A 22 -10.39 -11.52 6.87
N GLY A 23 -11.69 -11.42 6.59
CA GLY A 23 -12.22 -10.29 5.81
C GLY A 23 -12.11 -8.96 6.54
N VAL A 24 -12.35 -8.96 7.86
CA VAL A 24 -12.21 -7.77 8.70
C VAL A 24 -10.76 -7.31 8.76
N GLY A 25 -9.82 -8.24 9.00
CA GLY A 25 -8.38 -7.98 9.00
C GLY A 25 -7.90 -7.47 7.64
N PHE A 26 -8.41 -8.02 6.54
CA PHE A 26 -8.11 -7.56 5.19
C PHE A 26 -8.60 -6.12 4.93
N TYR A 27 -9.83 -5.81 5.35
CA TYR A 27 -10.39 -4.46 5.25
C TYR A 27 -9.54 -3.44 6.01
N PHE A 28 -9.19 -3.74 7.26
CA PHE A 28 -8.35 -2.86 8.06
C PHE A 28 -6.90 -2.82 7.60
N TYR A 29 -6.37 -3.89 7.02
CA TYR A 29 -5.08 -3.88 6.37
C TYR A 29 -5.06 -2.86 5.22
N ILE A 30 -6.05 -2.90 4.32
CA ILE A 30 -6.17 -1.89 3.26
C ILE A 30 -6.31 -0.48 3.84
N LYS A 31 -7.12 -0.33 4.88
CA LYS A 31 -7.33 0.96 5.53
C LYS A 31 -6.05 1.49 6.18
N SER A 32 -5.28 0.64 6.85
CA SER A 32 -4.01 1.02 7.49
C SER A 32 -2.93 1.39 6.49
N GLN A 33 -2.94 0.77 5.30
CA GLN A 33 -2.04 1.16 4.22
C GLN A 33 -2.38 2.55 3.65
N ILE A 34 -3.57 3.08 3.90
CA ILE A 34 -4.04 4.34 3.31
C ILE A 34 -4.14 5.47 4.34
N SER A 35 -4.55 5.15 5.57
CA SER A 35 -4.74 6.12 6.65
C SER A 35 -3.45 6.34 7.42
N LYS A 36 -3.09 7.61 7.66
CA LYS A 36 -2.02 8.00 8.59
C LYS A 36 -2.51 8.18 10.03
N ASP A 37 -3.82 8.11 10.27
CA ASP A 37 -4.36 8.25 11.62
C ASP A 37 -3.92 7.07 12.49
N GLU A 38 -3.41 7.37 13.69
CA GLU A 38 -3.09 6.37 14.72
C GLU A 38 -4.31 5.51 15.07
N ASN A 39 -5.52 6.08 14.93
CA ASN A 39 -6.79 5.37 15.07
C ASN A 39 -7.27 4.82 13.72
N ILE A 40 -6.74 3.66 13.34
CA ILE A 40 -7.12 2.92 12.12
C ILE A 40 -8.60 2.50 12.16
N ILE A 41 -9.14 2.22 13.35
CA ILE A 41 -10.50 1.71 13.57
C ILE A 41 -11.38 2.84 14.12
N ALA A 42 -12.41 3.22 13.37
CA ALA A 42 -13.43 4.14 13.87
C ALA A 42 -14.37 3.42 14.86
N LYS A 43 -14.96 4.15 15.81
CA LYS A 43 -15.86 3.58 16.83
C LYS A 43 -16.98 2.72 16.24
N LEU A 44 -17.53 3.12 15.09
CA LEU A 44 -18.59 2.39 14.37
C LEU A 44 -18.08 1.14 13.61
N GLU A 45 -16.78 1.02 13.35
CA GLU A 45 -16.21 -0.11 12.61
C GLU A 45 -15.91 -1.30 13.53
N TYR A 46 -15.93 -1.11 14.87
CA TYR A 46 -15.89 -2.23 15.81
C TYR A 46 -17.07 -3.20 15.62
N PHE A 47 -18.20 -2.72 15.09
CA PHE A 47 -19.34 -3.57 14.73
C PHE A 47 -18.99 -4.63 13.67
N LEU A 48 -17.92 -4.44 12.88
CA LEU A 48 -17.44 -5.45 11.93
C LEU A 48 -16.93 -6.73 12.61
N PHE A 49 -16.54 -6.67 13.88
CA PHE A 49 -16.12 -7.83 14.67
C PHE A 49 -17.31 -8.57 15.31
N LEU A 50 -18.51 -7.98 15.32
CA LEU A 50 -19.69 -8.57 15.96
C LEU A 50 -20.04 -9.97 15.42
N PRO A 51 -20.04 -10.23 14.10
CA PRO A 51 -20.32 -11.57 13.58
C PRO A 51 -19.31 -12.62 14.07
N ALA A 52 -18.02 -12.24 14.15
CA ALA A 52 -16.98 -13.12 14.67
C ALA A 52 -17.21 -13.44 16.15
N LEU A 53 -17.51 -12.42 16.97
CA LEU A 53 -17.76 -12.57 18.41
C LEU A 53 -18.98 -13.46 18.68
N LEU A 54 -20.11 -13.17 18.03
CA LEU A 54 -21.33 -13.96 18.18
C LEU A 54 -21.10 -15.42 17.79
N TYR A 55 -20.38 -15.64 16.68
CA TYR A 55 -20.05 -16.99 16.24
C TYR A 55 -19.14 -17.72 17.23
N THR A 56 -18.16 -17.05 17.81
CA THR A 56 -17.30 -17.63 18.85
C THR A 56 -18.08 -18.03 20.09
N ILE A 57 -19.00 -17.17 20.56
CA ILE A 57 -19.81 -17.48 21.74
C ILE A 57 -20.68 -18.71 21.48
N LEU A 58 -21.40 -18.73 20.35
CA LEU A 58 -22.25 -19.87 19.97
C LEU A 58 -21.44 -21.16 19.82
N ARG A 59 -20.31 -21.10 19.11
CA ARG A 59 -19.49 -22.29 18.84
C ARG A 59 -18.79 -22.79 20.09
N THR A 60 -18.35 -21.90 20.97
CA THR A 60 -17.79 -22.25 22.28
C THR A 60 -18.83 -22.92 23.16
N TYR A 61 -20.07 -22.39 23.19
CA TYR A 61 -21.18 -23.02 23.90
C TYR A 61 -21.44 -24.44 23.41
N TRP A 62 -21.54 -24.66 22.09
CA TRP A 62 -21.75 -26.00 21.54
C TRP A 62 -20.56 -26.93 21.77
N TYR A 63 -19.33 -26.40 21.70
CA TYR A 63 -18.12 -27.14 22.02
C TYR A 63 -18.15 -27.64 23.47
N ILE A 64 -18.44 -26.77 24.44
CA ILE A 64 -18.53 -27.12 25.86
C ILE A 64 -19.62 -28.19 26.09
N ASN A 65 -20.81 -28.01 25.52
CA ASN A 65 -21.90 -28.99 25.66
C ASN A 65 -21.55 -30.36 25.08
N LEU A 66 -20.78 -30.39 23.98
CA LEU A 66 -20.30 -31.64 23.38
C LEU A 66 -19.28 -32.35 24.28
N HIS A 67 -18.36 -31.60 24.90
CA HIS A 67 -17.23 -32.14 25.67
C HIS A 67 -17.58 -32.49 27.13
N THR A 68 -18.43 -31.70 27.77
CA THR A 68 -18.90 -31.95 29.15
C THR A 68 -19.91 -33.10 29.22
N GLY A 69 -20.46 -33.53 28.07
CA GLY A 69 -21.42 -34.61 27.99
C GLY A 69 -22.82 -34.27 28.54
N ILE A 70 -23.00 -33.05 29.06
CA ILE A 70 -24.24 -32.58 29.70
C ILE A 70 -25.43 -32.66 28.74
N ASN A 71 -25.22 -32.36 27.44
CA ASN A 71 -26.28 -32.42 26.42
C ASN A 71 -25.73 -32.56 24.98
N LYS A 72 -25.21 -33.76 24.63
CA LYS A 72 -24.71 -34.05 23.27
C LYS A 72 -25.77 -33.85 22.17
N ASN A 73 -27.06 -33.98 22.52
CA ASN A 73 -28.18 -33.80 21.60
C ASN A 73 -28.28 -32.37 21.05
N ILE A 74 -27.85 -31.35 21.79
CA ILE A 74 -27.89 -29.96 21.33
C ILE A 74 -27.00 -29.79 20.10
N PHE A 75 -25.75 -30.24 20.16
CA PHE A 75 -24.82 -30.17 19.04
C PHE A 75 -25.35 -30.94 17.82
N LEU A 76 -25.85 -32.16 18.04
CA LEU A 76 -26.41 -33.00 16.98
C LEU A 76 -27.63 -32.36 16.32
N ASN A 77 -28.51 -31.72 17.10
CA ASN A 77 -29.67 -31.00 16.57
C ASN A 77 -29.24 -29.82 15.71
N VAL A 78 -28.29 -29.00 16.18
CA VAL A 78 -27.70 -27.89 15.41
C VAL A 78 -27.01 -28.36 14.14
N TYR A 79 -26.33 -29.50 14.19
CA TYR A 79 -25.73 -30.10 13.00
C TYR A 79 -26.81 -30.52 11.99
N LYS A 80 -27.88 -31.17 12.47
CA LYS A 80 -29.01 -31.61 11.64
C LYS A 80 -29.79 -30.45 11.02
N THR A 81 -29.87 -29.29 11.66
CA THR A 81 -30.50 -28.12 11.05
C THR A 81 -29.71 -27.54 9.87
N GLY A 82 -28.48 -28.01 9.63
CA GLY A 82 -27.61 -27.47 8.59
C GLY A 82 -26.97 -26.14 8.95
N PHE A 83 -27.02 -25.72 10.23
CA PHE A 83 -26.51 -24.41 10.68
C PHE A 83 -25.09 -24.13 10.18
N PHE A 84 -24.18 -25.11 10.23
CA PHE A 84 -22.79 -24.94 9.81
C PHE A 84 -22.66 -24.67 8.31
N VAL A 85 -23.48 -25.32 7.49
CA VAL A 85 -23.54 -25.10 6.04
C VAL A 85 -24.04 -23.68 5.74
N TYR A 86 -25.13 -23.26 6.39
CA TYR A 86 -25.64 -21.89 6.23
C TYR A 86 -24.64 -20.85 6.72
N ASN A 87 -23.97 -21.10 7.84
CA ASN A 87 -22.94 -20.21 8.35
C ASN A 87 -21.76 -20.08 7.39
N GLU A 88 -21.44 -21.14 6.65
CA GLU A 88 -20.39 -21.11 5.63
C GLU A 88 -20.72 -20.07 4.53
N PHE A 89 -21.96 -20.07 4.04
CA PHE A 89 -22.45 -19.06 3.12
C PHE A 89 -22.41 -17.66 3.71
N VAL A 90 -22.87 -17.50 4.96
CA VAL A 90 -22.93 -16.19 5.63
C VAL A 90 -21.55 -15.54 5.70
N TYR A 91 -20.51 -16.25 6.14
CA TYR A 91 -19.18 -15.63 6.22
C TYR A 91 -18.57 -15.37 4.84
N LEU A 92 -18.81 -16.25 3.84
CA LEU A 92 -18.29 -16.04 2.48
C LEU A 92 -18.88 -14.78 1.86
N ILE A 93 -20.20 -14.60 2.00
CA ILE A 93 -20.91 -13.41 1.54
C ILE A 93 -20.41 -12.17 2.30
N PHE A 94 -20.27 -12.26 3.63
CA PHE A 94 -19.73 -11.17 4.45
C PHE A 94 -18.32 -10.75 4.00
N ASN A 95 -17.42 -11.71 3.76
CA ASN A 95 -16.08 -11.43 3.26
C ASN A 95 -16.09 -10.80 1.86
N LEU A 96 -16.96 -11.26 0.96
CA LEU A 96 -17.12 -10.66 -0.37
C LEU A 96 -17.63 -9.22 -0.30
N LEU A 97 -18.59 -8.93 0.58
CA LEU A 97 -19.09 -7.57 0.80
C LEU A 97 -17.98 -6.65 1.33
N LEU A 98 -17.24 -7.07 2.36
CA LEU A 98 -16.10 -6.32 2.89
C LEU A 98 -15.05 -6.06 1.82
N LEU A 99 -14.74 -7.07 1.02
CA LEU A 99 -13.75 -6.96 -0.05
C LEU A 99 -14.23 -6.01 -1.16
N PHE A 100 -15.51 -6.05 -1.50
CA PHE A 100 -16.12 -5.12 -2.44
C PHE A 100 -15.99 -3.67 -1.94
N PHE A 101 -16.33 -3.42 -0.67
CA PHE A 101 -16.15 -2.09 -0.06
C PHE A 101 -14.68 -1.67 -0.02
N ALA A 102 -13.77 -2.60 0.29
CA ALA A 102 -12.33 -2.34 0.31
C ALA A 102 -11.79 -2.00 -1.09
N ILE A 103 -12.19 -2.73 -2.14
CA ILE A 103 -11.80 -2.45 -3.53
C ILE A 103 -12.41 -1.13 -4.02
N ARG A 104 -13.65 -0.83 -3.65
CA ARG A 104 -14.29 0.46 -3.98
C ARG A 104 -13.56 1.61 -3.31
N PHE A 105 -13.25 1.47 -2.02
CA PHE A 105 -12.46 2.43 -1.25
C PHE A 105 -11.09 2.62 -1.89
N LEU A 106 -10.42 1.51 -2.26
CA LEU A 106 -9.19 1.55 -3.01
C LEU A 106 -9.38 2.41 -4.27
N LYS A 107 -10.18 1.96 -5.25
CA LYS A 107 -10.33 2.64 -6.54
C LYS A 107 -10.62 4.15 -6.40
N ARG A 108 -11.43 4.54 -5.40
CA ARG A 108 -11.71 5.94 -5.10
C ARG A 108 -10.47 6.72 -4.66
N THR A 109 -9.63 6.15 -3.80
CA THR A 109 -8.39 6.80 -3.35
C THR A 109 -7.33 6.83 -4.45
N SER A 110 -7.35 5.87 -5.38
CA SER A 110 -6.39 5.79 -6.50
C SER A 110 -6.36 7.04 -7.39
N THR A 111 -7.51 7.70 -7.58
CA THR A 111 -7.65 8.88 -8.43
C THR A 111 -7.06 10.13 -7.77
N GLN A 112 -6.87 10.11 -6.45
CA GLN A 112 -6.28 11.19 -5.66
C GLN A 112 -4.75 11.11 -5.59
N ILE A 113 -4.14 9.97 -5.95
CA ILE A 113 -2.69 9.78 -5.94
C ILE A 113 -2.08 10.42 -7.21
N LYS A 114 -1.65 11.68 -7.09
CA LYS A 114 -0.81 12.37 -8.09
C LYS A 114 0.66 12.34 -7.66
N GLY A 115 1.53 11.75 -8.50
CA GLY A 115 2.99 11.77 -8.33
C GLY A 115 3.60 10.49 -7.73
N PHE A 116 4.76 10.12 -8.25
CA PHE A 116 5.62 8.94 -7.94
C PHE A 116 5.20 7.56 -8.50
N ASN A 117 6.06 7.02 -9.38
CA ASN A 117 5.94 5.67 -9.97
C ASN A 117 5.84 4.56 -8.91
N THR A 118 6.49 4.77 -7.76
CA THR A 118 6.51 3.83 -6.63
C THR A 118 5.16 3.68 -5.95
N ALA A 119 4.48 4.79 -5.63
CA ALA A 119 3.14 4.78 -5.04
C ALA A 119 2.12 4.12 -5.99
N ARG A 120 2.23 4.41 -7.30
CA ARG A 120 1.41 3.77 -8.34
C ARG A 120 1.69 2.27 -8.50
N LYS A 121 2.93 1.81 -8.28
CA LYS A 121 3.31 0.39 -8.32
C LYS A 121 2.74 -0.37 -7.12
N ASN A 122 2.83 0.20 -5.91
CA ASN A 122 2.27 -0.38 -4.69
C ASN A 122 0.74 -0.47 -4.77
N TRP A 123 0.12 0.58 -5.30
CA TRP A 123 -1.31 0.63 -5.56
C TRP A 123 -1.82 -0.51 -6.45
N ARG A 124 -1.16 -0.73 -7.59
CA ARG A 124 -1.52 -1.79 -8.55
C ARG A 124 -1.36 -3.18 -7.93
N TRP A 125 -0.35 -3.38 -7.10
CA TRP A 125 -0.15 -4.64 -6.40
C TRP A 125 -1.28 -4.91 -5.39
N LEU A 126 -1.64 -3.93 -4.57
CA LEU A 126 -2.72 -4.06 -3.57
C LEU A 126 -4.08 -4.37 -4.22
N LEU A 127 -4.37 -3.76 -5.36
CA LEU A 127 -5.54 -4.09 -6.17
C LEU A 127 -5.48 -5.53 -6.73
N LYS A 128 -4.35 -5.94 -7.33
CA LYS A 128 -4.17 -7.32 -7.83
C LYS A 128 -4.38 -8.34 -6.71
N PHE A 129 -3.74 -8.12 -5.56
CA PHE A 129 -3.90 -8.91 -4.34
C PHE A 129 -5.37 -9.04 -3.91
N SER A 130 -6.13 -7.94 -3.93
CA SER A 130 -7.56 -7.93 -3.59
C SER A 130 -8.42 -8.72 -4.58
N TYR A 131 -8.14 -8.63 -5.88
CA TYR A 131 -8.88 -9.43 -6.88
C TYR A 131 -8.59 -10.93 -6.76
N VAL A 132 -7.34 -11.31 -6.45
CA VAL A 132 -7.01 -12.72 -6.21
C VAL A 132 -7.74 -13.25 -4.97
N PHE A 133 -7.80 -12.46 -3.89
CA PHE A 133 -8.59 -12.81 -2.71
C PHE A 133 -10.08 -13.00 -3.04
N MET A 134 -10.62 -12.11 -3.88
CA MET A 134 -12.01 -12.17 -4.32
C MET A 134 -12.28 -13.45 -5.11
N ALA A 135 -11.40 -13.77 -6.06
CA ALA A 135 -11.52 -14.97 -6.89
C ALA A 135 -11.50 -16.24 -6.03
N ILE A 136 -10.55 -16.35 -5.08
CA ILE A 136 -10.48 -17.49 -4.15
C ILE A 136 -11.77 -17.59 -3.32
N THR A 137 -12.29 -16.47 -2.81
CA THR A 137 -13.53 -16.46 -2.03
C THR A 137 -14.76 -16.86 -2.87
N ILE A 138 -14.82 -16.43 -4.13
CA ILE A 138 -15.86 -16.84 -5.09
C ILE A 138 -15.75 -18.34 -5.39
N VAL A 139 -14.55 -18.87 -5.60
CA VAL A 139 -14.33 -20.32 -5.82
C VAL A 139 -14.84 -21.12 -4.62
N ASN A 140 -14.54 -20.67 -3.39
CA ASN A 140 -15.07 -21.30 -2.17
C ASN A 140 -16.60 -21.25 -2.11
N LEU A 141 -17.20 -20.12 -2.48
CA LEU A 141 -18.66 -19.97 -2.52
C LEU A 141 -19.31 -20.88 -3.57
N LEU A 142 -18.72 -21.00 -4.75
CA LEU A 142 -19.19 -21.89 -5.81
C LEU A 142 -19.07 -23.34 -5.39
N HIS A 143 -17.94 -23.73 -4.81
CA HIS A 143 -17.75 -25.07 -4.26
C HIS A 143 -18.81 -25.40 -3.21
N GLN A 144 -19.04 -24.50 -2.25
CA GLN A 144 -20.07 -24.68 -1.22
C GLN A 144 -21.48 -24.77 -1.81
N SER A 145 -21.78 -23.97 -2.84
CA SER A 145 -23.06 -23.99 -3.57
C SER A 145 -23.28 -25.33 -4.28
N ILE A 146 -22.26 -25.81 -5.01
CA ILE A 146 -22.34 -27.07 -5.76
C ILE A 146 -22.53 -28.25 -4.80
N MET A 147 -21.78 -28.30 -3.69
CA MET A 147 -21.93 -29.36 -2.69
C MET A 147 -23.32 -29.34 -2.05
N SER A 148 -23.85 -28.15 -1.76
CA SER A 148 -25.20 -28.01 -1.19
C SER A 148 -26.31 -28.38 -2.17
N LEU A 149 -26.15 -28.14 -3.47
CA LEU A 149 -27.17 -28.42 -4.49
C LEU A 149 -27.15 -29.88 -4.96
N THR A 150 -25.97 -30.44 -5.15
CA THR A 150 -25.81 -31.80 -5.68
C THR A 150 -25.98 -32.88 -4.63
N GLY A 151 -25.85 -32.53 -3.34
CA GLY A 151 -25.88 -33.49 -2.23
C GLY A 151 -24.74 -34.51 -2.29
N LEU A 152 -23.76 -34.30 -3.17
CA LEU A 152 -22.60 -35.18 -3.30
C LEU A 152 -21.85 -35.19 -1.96
N GLN A 153 -21.57 -36.39 -1.48
CA GLN A 153 -20.78 -36.56 -0.27
C GLN A 153 -19.36 -36.11 -0.57
N ASP A 154 -18.98 -34.93 -0.07
CA ASP A 154 -17.65 -34.36 -0.30
C ASP A 154 -16.60 -35.27 0.35
N ASN A 155 -15.72 -35.83 -0.48
CA ASN A 155 -14.57 -36.62 -0.04
C ASN A 155 -13.49 -35.76 0.62
N GLY A 156 -13.68 -34.43 0.70
CA GLY A 156 -12.77 -33.47 1.30
C GLY A 156 -11.55 -33.15 0.45
N GLN A 157 -11.41 -33.77 -0.73
CA GLN A 157 -10.28 -33.54 -1.64
C GLN A 157 -10.26 -32.10 -2.17
N LEU A 158 -11.42 -31.56 -2.54
CA LEU A 158 -11.52 -30.16 -3.00
C LEU A 158 -11.24 -29.17 -1.86
N TYR A 159 -11.69 -29.48 -0.65
CA TYR A 159 -11.34 -28.70 0.55
C TYR A 159 -9.82 -28.67 0.80
N LEU A 160 -9.13 -29.80 0.62
CA LEU A 160 -7.66 -29.86 0.72
C LEU A 160 -6.97 -29.02 -0.35
N ILE A 161 -7.45 -29.07 -1.60
CA ILE A 161 -6.93 -28.23 -2.70
C ILE A 161 -7.11 -26.74 -2.35
N ILE A 162 -8.29 -26.36 -1.87
CA ILE A 162 -8.58 -24.99 -1.41
C ILE A 162 -7.63 -24.58 -0.28
N LEU A 163 -7.35 -25.46 0.67
CA LEU A 163 -6.44 -25.19 1.79
C LEU A 163 -5.00 -24.96 1.30
N VAL A 164 -4.53 -25.78 0.36
CA VAL A 164 -3.23 -25.60 -0.28
C VAL A 164 -3.18 -24.27 -1.05
N MET A 165 -4.23 -23.95 -1.83
CA MET A 165 -4.32 -22.67 -2.54
C MET A 165 -4.28 -21.46 -1.60
N ASN A 166 -5.03 -21.51 -0.49
CA ASN A 166 -5.01 -20.47 0.54
C ASN A 166 -3.62 -20.35 1.19
N THR A 167 -2.94 -21.47 1.42
CA THR A 167 -1.59 -21.49 2.01
C THR A 167 -0.58 -20.84 1.08
N ILE A 168 -0.57 -21.24 -0.20
CA ILE A 168 0.27 -20.64 -1.25
C ILE A 168 -0.01 -19.13 -1.34
N TYR A 169 -1.29 -18.75 -1.30
CA TYR A 169 -1.70 -17.35 -1.33
C TYR A 169 -1.15 -16.56 -0.13
N ILE A 170 -1.33 -17.05 1.10
CA ILE A 170 -0.81 -16.39 2.31
C ILE A 170 0.71 -16.25 2.25
N TYR A 171 1.44 -17.27 1.80
CA TYR A 171 2.89 -17.20 1.63
C TYR A 171 3.29 -16.18 0.57
N TRP A 172 2.65 -16.17 -0.60
CA TRP A 172 2.91 -15.21 -1.66
C TRP A 172 2.71 -13.77 -1.18
N VAL A 173 1.62 -13.53 -0.46
CA VAL A 173 1.29 -12.22 0.12
C VAL A 173 2.29 -11.83 1.20
N GLY A 174 2.68 -12.77 2.07
CA GLY A 174 3.70 -12.56 3.09
C GLY A 174 5.04 -12.16 2.47
N LEU A 175 5.50 -12.90 1.45
CA LEU A 175 6.75 -12.60 0.73
C LEU A 175 6.70 -11.25 0.03
N GLU A 176 5.63 -10.96 -0.70
CA GLU A 176 5.46 -9.66 -1.37
C GLU A 176 5.37 -8.51 -0.37
N THR A 177 4.69 -8.71 0.75
CA THR A 177 4.61 -7.72 1.84
C THR A 177 5.99 -7.49 2.43
N LEU A 178 6.73 -8.54 2.80
CA LEU A 178 8.05 -8.41 3.44
C LEU A 178 9.10 -7.81 2.49
N THR A 179 9.14 -8.25 1.23
CA THR A 179 10.10 -7.75 0.22
C THR A 179 9.79 -6.31 -0.20
N LYS A 180 8.51 -5.92 -0.22
CA LYS A 180 8.10 -4.53 -0.46
C LYS A 180 8.00 -3.70 0.82
N SER A 181 8.09 -4.28 2.02
CA SER A 181 7.85 -3.58 3.30
C SER A 181 8.88 -2.48 3.62
N LYS A 182 10.15 -2.68 3.26
CA LYS A 182 11.17 -1.61 3.31
C LYS A 182 10.79 -0.42 2.41
N PHE A 183 9.96 -0.64 1.39
CA PHE A 183 9.37 0.39 0.53
C PHE A 183 7.99 0.87 0.99
N LEU A 184 7.21 0.06 1.73
CA LEU A 184 5.84 0.38 2.18
C LEU A 184 5.82 1.31 3.40
N PHE A 185 6.79 1.19 4.32
CA PHE A 185 6.91 2.13 5.44
C PHE A 185 7.30 3.55 5.01
N ASN A 186 8.06 3.70 3.91
CA ASN A 186 8.47 5.01 3.38
C ASN A 186 7.56 5.57 2.26
N SER A 187 6.63 4.79 1.69
CA SER A 187 5.87 5.21 0.48
C SER A 187 4.48 5.80 0.70
N PHE A 188 3.96 5.78 1.94
CA PHE A 188 2.70 6.44 2.29
C PHE A 188 2.88 7.75 3.06
N SER A 189 4.04 8.39 2.95
CA SER A 189 4.21 9.80 3.31
C SER A 189 3.60 10.70 2.23
N LEU A 190 2.26 10.72 2.12
CA LEU A 190 1.59 11.78 1.35
C LEU A 190 2.04 13.14 1.90
N LYS A 191 2.46 14.01 0.97
CA LYS A 191 3.00 15.36 1.14
C LYS A 191 2.50 16.00 2.43
N GLN A 192 3.44 16.26 3.32
CA GLN A 192 3.30 17.05 4.54
C GLN A 192 2.42 18.25 4.23
N LYS A 193 1.16 18.24 4.70
CA LYS A 193 0.40 19.46 4.80
C LYS A 193 0.96 20.14 6.03
N ASN A 194 1.77 21.17 5.78
CA ASN A 194 2.37 22.09 6.74
C ASN A 194 1.63 22.06 8.08
N THR A 195 2.19 21.32 9.03
CA THR A 195 1.92 21.53 10.44
C THR A 195 3.31 21.68 11.02
N GLU A 196 3.63 22.91 11.35
CA GLU A 196 4.82 23.33 12.08
C GLU A 196 4.84 22.57 13.42
N GLN A 197 5.43 21.39 13.43
CA GLN A 197 5.80 20.70 14.65
C GLN A 197 7.24 20.24 14.49
N GLN A 198 8.09 20.90 15.27
CA GLN A 198 9.53 20.74 15.36
C GLN A 198 9.88 19.27 15.59
N GLN A 199 10.17 18.54 14.51
CA GLN A 199 10.90 17.27 14.59
C GLN A 199 12.35 17.59 14.96
N PRO A 200 13.05 16.68 15.67
CA PRO A 200 14.46 16.87 16.01
C PRO A 200 15.22 17.12 14.71
N ILE A 201 15.77 18.31 14.62
CA ILE A 201 16.44 18.84 13.44
C ILE A 201 17.57 17.88 13.08
N ASN A 202 17.45 17.15 11.97
CA ASN A 202 18.58 16.41 11.42
C ASN A 202 19.58 17.45 10.89
N PRO A 203 20.78 17.59 11.50
CA PRO A 203 21.76 18.61 11.09
C PRO A 203 22.15 18.48 9.61
N PHE A 204 22.10 17.25 9.09
CA PHE A 204 22.40 16.95 7.70
C PHE A 204 21.38 17.56 6.73
N ALA A 205 20.09 17.48 7.06
CA ALA A 205 19.02 17.99 6.21
C ALA A 205 19.09 19.53 6.09
N GLN A 206 19.41 20.21 7.19
CA GLN A 206 19.61 21.66 7.20
C GLN A 206 20.83 22.10 6.39
N LYS A 207 21.96 21.40 6.54
CA LYS A 207 23.15 21.70 5.74
C LYS A 207 22.87 21.53 4.24
N LEU A 208 22.20 20.43 3.84
CA LEU A 208 21.82 20.22 2.44
C LEU A 208 20.88 21.32 1.93
N GLU A 209 19.86 21.67 2.71
CA GLU A 209 18.93 22.74 2.33
C GLU A 209 19.63 24.09 2.22
N HIS A 210 20.58 24.40 3.10
CA HIS A 210 21.39 25.61 3.05
C HIS A 210 22.21 25.69 1.75
N TYR A 211 22.97 24.63 1.40
CA TYR A 211 23.76 24.63 0.17
C TYR A 211 22.90 24.68 -1.10
N ILE A 212 21.71 24.09 -1.07
CA ILE A 212 20.82 24.10 -2.24
C ILE A 212 20.08 25.43 -2.37
N LYS A 213 19.49 25.97 -1.30
CA LYS A 213 18.65 27.18 -1.38
C LYS A 213 19.40 28.48 -1.20
N THR A 214 20.45 28.50 -0.37
CA THR A 214 21.18 29.73 -0.02
C THR A 214 22.39 29.90 -0.94
N GLU A 215 23.23 28.86 -1.03
CA GLU A 215 24.46 28.90 -1.84
C GLU A 215 24.22 28.57 -3.32
N GLU A 216 23.02 28.08 -3.67
CA GLU A 216 22.63 27.68 -5.02
C GLU A 216 23.70 26.84 -5.75
N VAL A 217 24.35 25.88 -5.05
CA VAL A 217 25.48 25.10 -5.59
C VAL A 217 25.15 24.36 -6.89
N PHE A 218 23.86 24.12 -7.15
CA PHE A 218 23.35 23.52 -8.38
C PHE A 218 23.67 24.36 -9.65
N THR A 219 23.94 25.66 -9.51
CA THR A 219 24.33 26.56 -10.61
C THR A 219 25.73 26.25 -11.17
N ASN A 220 26.57 25.54 -10.41
CA ASN A 220 27.86 25.06 -10.92
C ASN A 220 27.64 23.92 -11.92
N LYS A 221 27.98 24.18 -13.20
CA LYS A 221 27.85 23.20 -14.31
C LYS A 221 28.66 21.92 -14.11
N ASN A 222 29.72 21.96 -13.31
CA ASN A 222 30.61 20.84 -13.06
C ASN A 222 30.33 20.12 -11.73
N LEU A 223 29.25 20.47 -11.02
CA LEU A 223 28.91 19.89 -9.72
C LEU A 223 28.77 18.36 -9.81
N LYS A 224 29.62 17.65 -9.07
CA LYS A 224 29.57 16.20 -8.87
C LYS A 224 29.06 15.87 -7.47
N VAL A 225 28.71 14.59 -7.28
CA VAL A 225 28.30 14.06 -5.97
C VAL A 225 29.42 14.27 -4.94
N ALA A 226 30.66 14.00 -5.34
CA ALA A 226 31.86 14.20 -4.51
C ALA A 226 31.97 15.62 -3.95
N ASP A 227 31.70 16.63 -4.78
CA ASP A 227 31.83 18.03 -4.39
C ASP A 227 30.82 18.40 -3.30
N LEU A 228 29.56 17.97 -3.46
CA LEU A 228 28.52 18.24 -2.47
C LEU A 228 28.68 17.38 -1.21
N ALA A 229 29.15 16.13 -1.36
CA ALA A 229 29.43 15.27 -0.21
C ALA A 229 30.54 15.86 0.66
N TYR A 230 31.59 16.42 0.04
CA TYR A 230 32.65 17.13 0.74
C TYR A 230 32.13 18.34 1.51
N LEU A 231 31.29 19.19 0.89
CA LEU A 231 30.68 20.35 1.55
C LEU A 231 29.77 19.97 2.73
N LEU A 232 29.15 18.79 2.66
CA LEU A 232 28.27 18.27 3.70
C LEU A 232 28.98 17.42 4.76
N GLU A 233 30.31 17.28 4.66
CA GLU A 233 31.13 16.45 5.56
C GLU A 233 30.64 14.99 5.62
N THR A 234 30.25 14.44 4.46
CA THR A 234 29.71 13.07 4.33
C THR A 234 30.37 12.32 3.19
N THR A 235 30.06 11.04 3.03
CA THR A 235 30.51 10.25 1.88
C THR A 235 29.57 10.39 0.68
N GLU A 236 30.09 10.20 -0.54
CA GLU A 236 29.26 10.19 -1.76
C GLU A 236 28.11 9.18 -1.69
N LYS A 237 28.38 8.03 -1.05
CA LYS A 237 27.41 6.96 -0.86
C LYS A 237 26.29 7.40 0.07
N GLU A 238 26.62 7.99 1.22
CA GLU A 238 25.62 8.50 2.17
C GLU A 238 24.78 9.62 1.55
N LEU A 239 25.39 10.58 0.86
CA LEU A 239 24.65 11.63 0.17
C LEU A 239 23.70 11.06 -0.90
N SER A 240 24.20 10.14 -1.72
CA SER A 240 23.39 9.50 -2.77
C SER A 240 22.26 8.68 -2.19
N SER A 241 22.53 7.91 -1.13
CA SER A 241 21.53 7.14 -0.39
C SER A 241 20.49 8.07 0.23
N TYR A 242 20.91 9.14 0.89
CA TYR A 242 19.99 10.11 1.49
C TYR A 242 19.09 10.77 0.45
N ILE A 243 19.64 11.19 -0.70
CA ILE A 243 18.85 11.79 -1.78
C ILE A 243 17.86 10.77 -2.34
N HIS A 244 18.31 9.53 -2.54
CA HIS A 244 17.47 8.46 -3.03
C HIS A 244 16.34 8.13 -2.05
N GLU A 245 16.64 8.04 -0.76
CA GLU A 245 15.66 7.71 0.28
C GLU A 245 14.68 8.87 0.55
N SER A 246 15.17 10.11 0.58
CA SER A 246 14.38 11.30 0.94
C SER A 246 13.57 11.86 -0.23
N PHE A 247 14.12 11.81 -1.45
CA PHE A 247 13.50 12.44 -2.61
C PHE A 247 13.14 11.44 -3.72
N ASN A 248 13.54 10.17 -3.60
CA ASN A 248 13.32 9.13 -4.63
C ASN A 248 13.86 9.54 -6.00
N MET A 249 15.05 10.15 -6.00
CA MET A 249 15.74 10.69 -7.16
C MET A 249 17.19 10.21 -7.19
N SER A 250 17.80 10.20 -8.38
CA SER A 250 19.25 10.20 -8.46
C SER A 250 19.79 11.58 -8.06
N PHE A 251 21.06 11.68 -7.64
CA PHE A 251 21.70 12.98 -7.40
C PHE A 251 21.56 13.91 -8.62
N SER A 252 21.78 13.38 -9.83
CA SER A 252 21.67 14.16 -11.06
C SER A 252 20.25 14.69 -11.28
N ASP A 253 19.22 13.87 -11.06
CA ASP A 253 17.83 14.31 -11.17
C ASP A 253 17.48 15.37 -10.12
N TYR A 254 17.99 15.20 -8.89
CA TYR A 254 17.77 16.15 -7.79
C TYR A 254 18.35 17.54 -8.12
N ILE A 255 19.61 17.60 -8.53
CA ILE A 255 20.25 18.86 -8.95
C ILE A 255 19.53 19.46 -10.15
N ASN A 256 19.23 18.66 -11.17
CA ASN A 256 18.57 19.12 -12.39
C ASN A 256 17.16 19.68 -12.12
N GLN A 257 16.44 19.16 -11.13
CA GLN A 257 15.16 19.74 -10.74
C GLN A 257 15.31 21.17 -10.23
N HIS A 258 16.28 21.42 -9.34
CA HIS A 258 16.56 22.77 -8.84
C HIS A 258 17.02 23.72 -9.96
N ARG A 259 17.84 23.23 -10.90
CA ARG A 259 18.21 24.00 -12.10
C ARG A 259 16.98 24.42 -12.92
N VAL A 260 16.02 23.50 -13.13
CA VAL A 260 14.79 23.82 -13.87
C VAL A 260 13.94 24.83 -13.12
N GLU A 261 13.80 24.71 -11.80
CA GLU A 261 13.04 25.69 -11.00
C GLU A 261 13.69 27.08 -11.08
N LYS A 262 15.02 27.18 -11.04
CA LYS A 262 15.73 28.45 -11.24
C LYS A 262 15.49 29.04 -12.62
N VAL A 263 15.49 28.22 -13.68
CA VAL A 263 15.16 28.68 -15.04
C VAL A 263 13.72 29.22 -15.09
N LYS A 264 12.75 28.55 -14.45
CA LYS A 264 11.36 29.04 -14.42
C LYS A 264 11.25 30.39 -13.71
N GLU A 265 11.94 30.55 -12.58
CA GLU A 265 12.00 31.81 -11.83
C GLU A 265 12.55 32.94 -12.71
N LEU A 266 13.71 32.72 -13.33
CA LEU A 266 14.35 33.68 -14.22
C LEU A 266 13.48 34.00 -15.45
N LEU A 267 12.78 33.00 -15.98
CA LEU A 267 11.84 33.20 -17.10
C LEU A 267 10.59 34.00 -16.73
N ILE A 268 10.22 34.12 -15.45
CA ILE A 268 9.03 34.87 -15.00
C ILE A 268 9.41 36.26 -14.46
N SER A 269 10.69 36.49 -14.10
CA SER A 269 11.20 37.78 -13.64
C SER A 269 11.12 38.90 -14.69
N GLU A 270 10.98 40.16 -14.27
CA GLU A 270 10.76 41.33 -15.15
C GLU A 270 11.87 41.58 -16.20
N ASN A 271 13.03 40.92 -16.08
CA ASN A 271 14.16 40.98 -17.02
C ASN A 271 14.06 40.01 -18.22
N GLN A 272 12.87 39.48 -18.52
CA GLN A 272 12.57 38.49 -19.59
C GLN A 272 13.14 38.80 -20.99
N ASN A 273 13.40 40.08 -21.29
CA ASN A 273 13.79 40.54 -22.63
C ASN A 273 15.30 40.71 -22.83
N ILE A 274 16.12 40.65 -21.78
CA ILE A 274 17.56 40.92 -21.88
C ILE A 274 18.35 39.64 -22.20
N TYR A 275 17.89 38.48 -21.70
CA TYR A 275 18.65 37.23 -21.81
C TYR A 275 18.00 36.22 -22.76
N THR A 276 18.85 35.57 -23.56
CA THR A 276 18.41 34.43 -24.37
C THR A 276 18.09 33.24 -23.47
N LEU A 277 17.20 32.37 -23.93
CA LEU A 277 16.81 31.14 -23.20
C LEU A 277 18.04 30.26 -22.87
N ILE A 278 19.04 30.27 -23.74
CA ILE A 278 20.30 29.52 -23.54
C ILE A 278 21.13 30.16 -22.44
N ALA A 279 21.25 31.50 -22.42
CA ALA A 279 21.97 32.21 -21.36
C ALA A 279 21.33 31.97 -19.98
N ILE A 280 19.99 31.92 -19.90
CA ILE A 280 19.27 31.59 -18.66
C ILE A 280 19.53 30.14 -18.23
N ALA A 281 19.60 29.21 -19.18
CA ALA A 281 19.91 27.82 -18.86
C ALA A 281 21.37 27.68 -18.36
N GLU A 282 22.31 28.39 -18.97
CA GLU A 282 23.72 28.39 -18.57
C GLU A 282 23.91 28.99 -17.17
N SER A 283 23.21 30.09 -16.84
CA SER A 283 23.26 30.66 -15.49
C SER A 283 22.64 29.74 -14.43
N ALA A 284 21.68 28.89 -14.81
CA ALA A 284 21.15 27.84 -13.96
C ALA A 284 22.03 26.57 -13.91
N GLY A 285 23.21 26.56 -14.54
CA GLY A 285 24.17 25.46 -14.44
C GLY A 285 24.01 24.34 -15.47
N PHE A 286 23.24 24.54 -16.55
CA PHE A 286 23.22 23.59 -17.66
C PHE A 286 24.47 23.70 -18.52
N SER A 287 25.09 22.56 -18.82
CA SER A 287 26.31 22.49 -19.64
C SER A 287 26.07 22.53 -21.15
N SER A 288 24.83 22.28 -21.61
CA SER A 288 24.48 22.33 -23.03
C SER A 288 22.98 22.53 -23.26
N LYS A 289 22.65 23.08 -24.44
CA LYS A 289 21.27 23.25 -24.92
C LYS A 289 20.49 21.92 -25.01
N SER A 290 21.16 20.85 -25.42
CA SER A 290 20.53 19.51 -25.56
C SER A 290 20.13 18.95 -24.19
N SER A 291 21.05 19.02 -23.21
CA SER A 291 20.78 18.61 -21.83
C SER A 291 19.64 19.42 -21.22
N PHE A 292 19.71 20.76 -21.37
CA PHE A 292 18.67 21.67 -20.91
C PHE A 292 17.29 21.32 -21.47
N ASN A 293 17.14 21.21 -22.80
CA ASN A 293 15.84 20.93 -23.42
C ASN A 293 15.25 19.59 -22.95
N THR A 294 16.10 18.57 -22.85
CA THR A 294 15.68 17.22 -22.43
C THR A 294 15.21 17.22 -20.98
N VAL A 295 16.01 17.79 -20.08
CA VAL A 295 15.71 17.86 -18.64
C VAL A 295 14.49 18.74 -18.39
N PHE A 296 14.41 19.92 -19.01
CA PHE A 296 13.30 20.83 -18.82
C PHE A 296 11.97 20.20 -19.25
N LYS A 297 11.94 19.52 -20.41
CA LYS A 297 10.75 18.79 -20.86
C LYS A 297 10.43 17.59 -19.95
N LYS A 298 11.44 16.87 -19.46
CA LYS A 298 11.25 15.76 -18.50
C LYS A 298 10.61 16.25 -17.20
N VAL A 299 11.04 17.40 -16.67
CA VAL A 299 10.56 17.96 -15.40
C VAL A 299 9.22 18.67 -15.54
N THR A 300 9.01 19.43 -16.61
CA THR A 300 7.82 20.29 -16.76
C THR A 300 6.73 19.72 -17.66
N GLY A 301 7.04 18.71 -18.47
CA GLY A 301 6.14 18.13 -19.49
C GLY A 301 6.08 18.91 -20.81
N ILE A 302 6.61 20.13 -20.87
CA ILE A 302 6.57 21.02 -22.05
C ILE A 302 7.97 21.54 -22.41
N THR A 303 8.13 22.09 -23.61
CA THR A 303 9.43 22.66 -24.01
C THR A 303 9.66 24.02 -23.33
N PRO A 304 10.92 24.43 -23.12
CA PRO A 304 11.19 25.75 -22.54
C PRO A 304 10.60 26.91 -23.35
N THR A 305 10.57 26.79 -24.68
CA THR A 305 9.93 27.78 -25.57
C THR A 305 8.43 27.87 -25.33
N GLN A 306 7.75 26.73 -25.19
CA GLN A 306 6.32 26.69 -24.86
C GLN A 306 6.06 27.32 -23.49
N TYR A 307 6.89 26.99 -22.49
CA TYR A 307 6.80 27.59 -21.16
C TYR A 307 6.95 29.12 -21.21
N LYS A 308 7.95 29.63 -21.95
CA LYS A 308 8.17 31.07 -22.13
C LYS A 308 6.96 31.75 -22.78
N VAL A 309 6.34 31.15 -23.79
CA VAL A 309 5.16 31.72 -24.46
C VAL A 309 3.93 31.75 -23.53
N MET A 310 3.69 30.67 -22.77
CA MET A 310 2.56 30.60 -21.83
C MET A 310 2.62 31.62 -20.69
N HIS A 311 3.82 32.06 -20.32
CA HIS A 311 4.07 32.99 -19.21
C HIS A 311 4.53 34.38 -19.67
N LYS A 312 4.42 34.68 -20.97
CA LYS A 312 4.65 36.01 -21.50
C LYS A 312 3.39 36.84 -21.23
N LYS A 313 3.51 37.88 -20.40
CA LYS A 313 2.45 38.88 -20.21
C LYS A 313 2.36 39.80 -21.42
#